data_AF-A0A9E5TEF8-F1
#
_entry.id   AF-A0A9E5TEF8-F1
#
_cell.length_a   1.000
_cell.length_b   1.000
_cell.length_c   1.000
_cell.angle_alpha   90.00
_cell.angle_beta   90.00
_cell.angle_gamma   90.00
#
_symmetry.space_group_name_H-M   'P 1'
#
loop_
_entity.id
_entity.type
_entity.pdbx_description
1 polymer ?
#
loop_
_entity_poly.entity_id
_entity_poly.type
_entity_poly.pdbx_seq_one_letter_code
_entity_poly.pdbx_strand_id
1 'polypeptide(L)' 'RGYPAAVLIRALEPVDGTELMKKRRGRENLTDLTSGPAKLCQALNVDRRLNGADLCAGTIYVE' A
#
# COMPACT_ATOMS: atom_id res chain seq x y z
N ARG A 1 -22.23 5.90 19.68
CA ARG A 1 -21.02 6.76 19.68
C ARG A 1 -19.91 5.98 18.98
N GLY A 2 -19.18 6.60 18.05
CA GLY A 2 -18.01 5.98 17.42
C GLY A 2 -16.72 6.26 18.21
N TYR A 3 -15.70 5.42 18.01
CA TYR A 3 -14.33 5.64 18.49
C TYR A 3 -13.43 5.86 17.26
N PRO A 4 -13.01 7.10 16.97
CA PRO A 4 -12.21 7.38 15.78
C PRO A 4 -10.77 6.91 16.01
N ALA A 5 -10.49 5.67 15.62
CA ALA A 5 -9.16 5.08 15.65
C ALA A 5 -8.82 4.45 14.30
N ALA A 6 -7.53 4.42 14.00
CA ALA A 6 -6.98 3.85 12.77
C ALA A 6 -5.57 3.32 13.03
N VAL A 7 -5.12 2.42 12.15
CA VAL A 7 -3.75 1.89 12.15
C VAL A 7 -3.06 2.33 10.87
N LEU A 8 -1.84 2.86 11.00
CA LEU A 8 -1.02 3.24 9.85
C LEU A 8 -0.10 2.08 9.47
N ILE A 9 -0.24 1.58 8.25
CA ILE A 9 0.76 0.70 7.64
C ILE A 9 1.97 1.56 7.26
N ARG A 10 3.11 1.29 7.90
CA ARG A 10 4.33 2.10 7.74
C ARG A 10 5.26 1.59 6.64
N ALA A 11 5.33 0.28 6.47
CA ALA A 11 6.17 -0.38 5.48
C ALA A 11 5.65 -1.80 5.23
N LEU A 12 6.08 -2.40 4.12
CA LEU A 12 5.78 -3.79 3.74
C LEU A 12 7.06 -4.45 3.20
N GLU A 13 7.14 -5.78 3.30
CA GLU A 13 8.09 -6.59 2.53
C GLU A 13 7.41 -7.00 1.21
N PRO A 14 7.95 -6.61 0.04
CA PRO A 14 7.37 -7.01 -1.24
C PRO A 14 7.59 -8.50 -1.49
N VAL A 15 6.51 -9.29 -1.53
CA VAL A 15 6.55 -10.73 -1.80
C VAL A 15 6.16 -11.10 -3.24
N ASP A 16 5.38 -10.25 -3.91
CA ASP A 16 4.95 -10.43 -5.30
C ASP A 16 4.78 -9.06 -5.99
N GLY A 17 4.71 -9.04 -7.32
CA GLY A 17 4.44 -7.84 -8.12
C GLY A 17 5.57 -6.80 -8.12
N THR A 18 6.78 -7.17 -7.72
CA THR A 18 7.93 -6.27 -7.54
C THR A 18 8.29 -5.50 -8.81
N GLU A 19 8.26 -6.13 -9.97
CA GLU A 19 8.54 -5.46 -11.26
C GLU A 19 7.52 -4.34 -11.57
N LEU A 20 6.24 -4.56 -11.25
CA LEU A 20 5.21 -3.53 -11.37
C LEU A 20 5.43 -2.39 -10.37
N MET A 21 5.83 -2.73 -9.12
CA MET A 21 6.17 -1.73 -8.11
C MET A 21 7.36 -0.87 -8.54
N LYS A 22 8.42 -1.48 -9.09
CA LYS A 22 9.59 -0.77 -9.64
C LYS A 22 9.18 0.20 -10.74
N LYS A 23 8.36 -0.25 -11.70
CA LYS A 23 7.82 0.58 -12.78
C LYS A 23 7.01 1.76 -12.26
N ARG A 24 6.12 1.53 -11.27
CA ARG A 24 5.31 2.60 -10.65
C ARG A 24 6.16 3.62 -9.89
N ARG A 25 7.20 3.16 -9.21
CA ARG A 25 8.10 4.01 -8.40
C ARG A 25 9.21 4.67 -9.21
N GLY A 26 9.55 4.14 -10.38
CA GLY A 26 10.77 4.52 -11.12
C GLY A 26 12.04 4.23 -10.32
N ARG A 27 12.07 3.10 -9.58
CA ARG A 27 13.17 2.72 -8.68
C ARG A 27 13.48 1.25 -8.82
N GLU A 28 14.76 0.90 -8.80
CA GLU A 28 15.23 -0.49 -8.91
C GLU A 28 15.49 -1.16 -7.56
N ASN A 29 15.86 -0.38 -6.54
CA ASN A 29 16.20 -0.91 -5.23
C ASN A 29 14.94 -1.43 -4.50
N LEU A 30 14.90 -2.75 -4.27
CA LEU A 30 13.78 -3.43 -3.63
C LEU A 30 13.45 -2.86 -2.24
N THR A 31 14.48 -2.55 -1.45
CA THR A 31 14.34 -1.98 -0.10
C THR A 31 13.75 -0.56 -0.10
N ASP A 32 13.74 0.13 -1.24
CA ASP A 32 13.14 1.46 -1.38
C ASP A 32 11.69 1.42 -1.88
N LEU A 33 11.16 0.27 -2.30
CA LEU A 33 9.83 0.23 -2.93
C LEU A 33 8.69 0.51 -1.94
N THR A 34 8.77 -0.07 -0.75
CA THR A 34 7.67 -0.10 0.24
C THR A 34 8.12 0.27 1.65
N SER A 35 9.30 0.88 1.82
CA SER A 35 9.89 1.26 3.13
C SER A 35 9.31 2.54 3.75
N GLY A 36 8.09 2.93 3.35
CA GLY A 36 7.43 4.11 3.89
C GLY A 36 5.96 4.19 3.45
N PRO A 37 5.10 4.90 4.21
CA PRO A 37 3.66 4.94 3.96
C PRO A 37 3.33 5.53 2.59
N ALA A 38 4.01 6.61 2.17
CA ALA A 38 3.82 7.16 0.82
C ALA A 38 4.40 6.23 -0.28
N LYS A 39 5.48 5.51 0.02
CA LYS A 39 6.17 4.64 -0.94
C LYS A 39 5.32 3.41 -1.26
N LEU A 40 4.80 2.74 -0.23
CA LEU A 40 3.91 1.59 -0.41
C LEU A 40 2.62 1.98 -1.15
N CYS A 41 2.06 3.17 -0.88
CA CYS A 41 0.88 3.62 -1.62
C CYS A 41 1.18 3.77 -3.12
N GLN A 42 2.33 4.35 -3.48
CA GLN A 42 2.75 4.45 -4.89
C GLN A 42 3.04 3.08 -5.52
N ALA A 43 3.75 2.21 -4.81
CA ALA A 43 4.09 0.87 -5.28
C ALA A 43 2.83 0.01 -5.54
N LEU A 44 1.84 0.09 -4.66
CA LEU A 44 0.58 -0.66 -4.75
C LEU A 44 -0.53 0.05 -5.53
N ASN A 45 -0.31 1.29 -5.96
CA ASN A 45 -1.33 2.14 -6.59
C ASN A 45 -2.55 2.39 -5.68
N VAL A 46 -2.28 2.64 -4.40
CA VAL A 46 -3.26 3.11 -3.42
C VAL A 46 -3.34 4.63 -3.49
N ASP A 47 -4.51 5.15 -3.84
CA ASP A 47 -4.79 6.58 -3.91
C ASP A 47 -6.13 6.92 -3.25
N ARG A 48 -6.56 8.19 -3.37
CA ARG A 48 -7.78 8.71 -2.72
C ARG A 48 -9.05 7.99 -3.14
N ARG A 49 -9.08 7.28 -4.28
CA ARG A 49 -10.25 6.52 -4.74
C ARG A 49 -10.58 5.35 -3.82
N LEU A 50 -9.61 4.88 -3.02
CA LEU A 50 -9.79 3.82 -2.03
C LEU A 50 -10.19 4.35 -0.64
N ASN A 51 -10.34 5.67 -0.47
CA ASN A 51 -10.76 6.22 0.82
C ASN A 51 -12.20 5.79 1.15
N GLY A 52 -12.39 5.14 2.30
CA GLY A 52 -13.68 4.57 2.69
C GLY A 52 -13.97 3.19 2.09
N ALA A 53 -13.03 2.60 1.35
CA ALA A 53 -13.14 1.21 0.92
C ALA A 53 -13.18 0.27 2.13
N ASP A 54 -14.06 -0.73 2.06
CA ASP A 54 -14.13 -1.80 3.05
C ASP A 54 -13.06 -2.87 2.72
N LEU A 55 -12.12 -3.05 3.65
CA LEU A 55 -11.04 -4.04 3.52
C LEU A 55 -11.56 -5.49 3.54
N CYS A 56 -12.81 -5.71 3.96
CA CYS A 56 -13.47 -7.01 3.97
C CYS A 56 -14.28 -7.30 2.69
N ALA A 57 -14.39 -6.33 1.76
CA ALA A 57 -15.23 -6.44 0.56
C ALA A 57 -14.44 -6.73 -0.74
N GLY A 58 -13.12 -6.90 -0.66
CA GLY A 58 -12.30 -7.54 -1.71
C GLY A 58 -11.65 -6.65 -2.77
N THR A 59 -11.95 -5.35 -2.86
CA THR A 59 -11.21 -4.45 -3.79
C THR A 59 -9.75 -4.26 -3.37
N ILE A 60 -9.52 -4.22 -2.06
CA ILE A 60 -8.23 -4.26 -1.38
C ILE A 60 -8.48 -4.99 -0.06
N TYR A 61 -7.59 -5.90 0.34
CA TYR A 61 -7.78 -6.75 1.51
C TYR A 61 -6.46 -7.01 2.23
N VAL A 62 -6.54 -7.59 3.42
CA VAL A 62 -5.40 -8.09 4.20
C VAL A 62 -5.55 -9.60 4.34
N GLU A 63 -4.47 -10.33 4.05
CA GLU A 63 -4.36 -11.80 4.18
C GLU A 63 -3.30 -12.17 5.22
#